data_AF-A0A6N7P373-F1
#
_entry.id   AF-A0A6N7P373-F1
#
_cell.length_a   1.000
_cell.length_b   1.000
_cell.length_c   1.000
_cell.angle_alpha   90.00
_cell.angle_beta   90.00
_cell.angle_gamma   90.00
#
_symmetry.space_group_name_H-M   'P 1'
#
loop_
_entity.id
_entity.type
_entity.pdbx_description
1 polymer ?
#
loop_
_entity_poly.entity_id
_entity_poly.type
_entity_poly.pdbx_seq_one_letter_code
_entity_poly.pdbx_strand_id
1 'polypeptide(L)'
;MLINDYGYSDTQLERTYVHHPNGFERLAAETPAPLTMPCRYLVSYTWPVVPRRIEKKEDNITWYHKSKKADKPFIATLSHDKKWIAATFTRETGNLWSNPERSCHHADPAIHLKRGETKSLELKVFVIKGDLSQLLSLVNKEMRR
;
A
#
# COMPACT_ATOMS: atom_id res chain seq x y z
N MET A 1 -14.44 2.54 4.88
CA MET A 1 -15.43 2.06 3.90
C MET A 1 -15.17 0.58 3.69
N LEU A 2 -16.04 -0.30 4.19
CA LEU A 2 -15.90 -1.75 4.00
C LEU A 2 -16.63 -2.12 2.71
N ILE A 3 -15.91 -2.67 1.73
CA ILE A 3 -16.45 -3.06 0.43
C ILE A 3 -16.61 -4.57 0.44
N ASN A 4 -17.73 -5.07 0.97
CA ASN A 4 -17.99 -6.51 1.03
C ASN A 4 -18.82 -6.94 -0.19
N ASP A 5 -18.37 -8.04 -0.80
CA ASP A 5 -19.02 -8.92 -1.76
C ASP A 5 -18.83 -8.71 -3.27
N TYR A 6 -18.38 -7.53 -3.76
CA TYR A 6 -18.05 -7.36 -5.20
C TYR A 6 -16.88 -6.41 -5.52
N GLY A 7 -16.09 -5.99 -4.53
CA GLY A 7 -15.12 -4.91 -4.74
C GLY A 7 -13.67 -5.34 -4.79
N TYR A 8 -13.06 -5.47 -3.61
CA TYR A 8 -11.60 -5.37 -3.47
C TYR A 8 -11.06 -6.16 -2.29
N SER A 9 -11.84 -7.10 -1.72
CA SER A 9 -11.37 -7.94 -0.63
C SER A 9 -10.23 -8.85 -1.13
N ASP A 10 -9.04 -8.69 -0.58
CA ASP A 10 -7.84 -9.37 -1.06
C ASP A 10 -7.01 -9.91 0.12
N THR A 11 -7.59 -10.86 0.84
CA THR A 11 -7.01 -11.44 2.05
C THR A 11 -5.68 -12.14 1.83
N GLN A 12 -5.41 -12.63 0.62
CA GLN A 12 -4.14 -13.25 0.25
C GLN A 12 -3.17 -12.28 -0.46
N LEU A 13 -3.54 -11.00 -0.61
CA LEU A 13 -2.77 -9.98 -1.31
C LEU A 13 -2.36 -10.38 -2.74
N GLU A 14 -3.23 -11.12 -3.43
CA GLU A 14 -2.98 -11.63 -4.78
C GLU A 14 -3.20 -10.57 -5.87
N ARG A 15 -3.96 -9.52 -5.52
CA ARG A 15 -4.39 -8.43 -6.40
C ARG A 15 -4.03 -7.06 -5.85
N THR A 16 -3.23 -7.01 -4.79
CA THR A 16 -2.75 -5.80 -4.15
C THR A 16 -1.31 -5.54 -4.56
N TYR A 17 -1.05 -4.37 -5.13
CA TYR A 17 0.18 -4.00 -5.80
C TYR A 17 0.78 -2.73 -5.22
N VAL A 18 2.09 -2.65 -5.35
CA VAL A 18 2.90 -1.45 -5.16
C VAL A 18 3.77 -1.26 -6.39
N HIS A 19 4.26 -0.04 -6.61
CA HIS A 19 5.12 0.26 -7.74
C HIS A 19 6.60 0.25 -7.32
N HIS A 20 7.45 -0.31 -8.18
CA HIS A 20 8.90 -0.29 -8.12
C HIS A 20 9.43 0.27 -9.45
N PRO A 21 10.75 0.60 -9.56
CA PRO A 21 11.31 1.15 -10.79
C PRO A 21 11.09 0.29 -12.05
N ASN A 22 10.95 -1.03 -11.87
CA ASN A 22 10.72 -1.99 -12.97
C ASN A 22 9.24 -2.28 -13.22
N GLY A 23 8.32 -1.56 -12.57
CA GLY A 23 6.87 -1.71 -12.71
C GLY A 23 6.18 -2.21 -11.44
N PHE A 24 4.95 -2.70 -11.61
CA PHE A 24 4.11 -3.16 -10.52
C PHE A 24 4.52 -4.54 -10.01
N GLU A 25 4.53 -4.70 -8.70
CA GLU A 25 4.74 -5.98 -8.04
C GLU A 25 3.65 -6.21 -6.98
N ARG A 26 3.26 -7.47 -6.78
CA ARG A 26 2.34 -7.81 -5.67
C ARG A 26 2.99 -7.45 -4.34
N LEU A 27 2.19 -6.92 -3.42
CA LEU A 27 2.65 -6.55 -2.09
C LEU A 27 3.26 -7.77 -1.37
N ALA A 28 2.61 -8.93 -1.46
CA ALA A 28 3.01 -10.20 -0.84
C ALA A 28 3.92 -11.10 -1.72
N ALA A 29 4.56 -10.57 -2.77
CA ALA A 29 5.35 -11.39 -3.69
C ALA A 29 6.54 -12.15 -3.06
N GLU A 30 7.01 -11.71 -1.89
CA GLU A 30 8.19 -12.27 -1.21
C GLU A 30 7.82 -13.19 -0.02
N THR A 31 6.53 -13.39 0.27
CA THR A 31 6.08 -14.22 1.40
C THR A 31 5.63 -15.59 0.96
N PRO A 32 5.98 -16.64 1.75
CA PRO A 32 5.41 -17.96 1.58
C PRO A 32 3.88 -17.93 1.66
N ALA A 33 3.21 -18.53 0.67
CA ALA A 33 1.77 -18.76 0.72
C ALA A 33 1.46 -20.05 1.50
N PRO A 34 0.31 -20.15 2.20
CA PRO A 34 -0.69 -19.09 2.42
C PRO A 34 -0.27 -18.09 3.52
N LEU A 35 -0.84 -16.88 3.50
CA LEU A 35 -0.61 -15.91 4.57
C LEU A 35 -1.21 -16.38 5.90
N THR A 36 -0.38 -16.46 6.95
CA THR A 36 -0.86 -16.72 8.32
C THR A 36 -1.36 -15.42 8.97
N MET A 37 -2.63 -15.39 9.35
CA MET A 37 -3.28 -14.23 9.99
C MET A 37 -3.26 -14.31 11.53
N PRO A 38 -3.26 -13.16 12.24
CA PRO A 38 -3.22 -11.80 11.72
C PRO A 38 -1.83 -11.40 11.22
N CYS A 39 -1.77 -10.63 10.12
CA CYS A 39 -0.52 -10.11 9.61
C CYS A 39 -0.62 -8.69 9.05
N ARG A 40 0.53 -8.05 8.92
CA ARG A 40 0.72 -6.81 8.15
C ARG A 40 1.79 -7.03 7.11
N TYR A 41 1.55 -6.47 5.94
CA TYR A 41 2.49 -6.54 4.83
C TYR A 41 2.95 -5.13 4.47
N LEU A 42 4.24 -4.86 4.59
CA LEU A 42 4.82 -3.52 4.54
C LEU A 42 5.89 -3.41 3.45
N VAL A 43 5.91 -2.26 2.78
CA VAL A 43 6.98 -1.84 1.88
C VAL A 43 7.47 -0.45 2.26
N SER A 44 8.77 -0.28 2.43
CA SER A 44 9.33 1.05 2.73
C SER A 44 9.19 1.99 1.53
N TYR A 45 8.98 3.29 1.77
CA TYR A 45 9.08 4.34 0.76
C TYR A 45 10.22 5.29 1.15
N THR A 46 9.99 6.28 2.01
CA THR A 46 11.06 7.16 2.51
C THR A 46 11.91 6.47 3.59
N TRP A 47 11.30 5.66 4.45
CA TRP A 47 12.02 4.97 5.52
C TRP A 47 13.04 3.96 5.00
N PRO A 48 14.08 3.60 5.78
CA PRO A 48 15.01 2.53 5.42
C PRO A 48 14.30 1.20 5.16
N VAL A 49 14.90 0.35 4.34
CA VAL A 49 14.44 -1.04 4.21
C VAL A 49 14.78 -1.76 5.52
N VAL A 50 13.76 -2.34 6.15
CA VAL A 50 13.96 -3.16 7.35
C VAL A 50 14.74 -4.42 6.96
N PRO A 51 15.87 -4.78 7.60
CA PRO A 51 16.70 -5.92 7.19
C PRO A 51 16.00 -7.27 7.39
N ARG A 52 15.22 -7.38 8.48
CA ARG A 52 14.46 -8.59 8.83
C ARG A 52 13.18 -8.67 7.99
N ARG A 53 13.01 -9.75 7.23
CA ARG A 53 11.84 -9.97 6.35
C ARG A 53 10.56 -10.30 7.11
N ILE A 54 10.68 -11.05 8.21
CA ILE A 54 9.55 -11.55 9.00
C ILE A 54 9.81 -11.24 10.47
N GLU A 55 8.91 -10.50 11.09
CA GLU A 55 8.99 -10.12 12.49
C GLU A 55 7.67 -10.42 13.20
N LYS A 56 7.71 -11.21 14.28
CA LYS A 56 6.55 -11.37 15.15
C LYS A 56 6.59 -10.26 16.21
N LYS A 57 5.58 -9.40 16.20
CA LYS A 57 5.46 -8.29 17.15
C LYS A 57 4.82 -8.76 18.47
N GLU A 58 4.98 -7.95 19.51
CA GLU A 58 4.43 -8.20 20.85
C GLU A 58 2.89 -8.32 20.85
N ASP A 59 2.23 -7.68 19.89
CA ASP A 59 0.78 -7.78 19.65
C ASP A 59 0.33 -9.08 18.95
N ASN A 60 1.24 -10.06 18.82
CA ASN A 60 1.06 -11.31 18.07
C ASN A 60 0.77 -11.15 16.57
N ILE A 61 0.93 -9.94 16.00
CA ILE A 61 0.79 -9.71 14.57
C ILE A 61 2.14 -10.02 13.89
N THR A 62 2.10 -10.84 12.84
CA THR A 62 3.29 -11.09 12.02
C THR A 62 3.44 -9.97 11.00
N TRP A 63 4.57 -9.29 11.01
CA TRP A 63 4.93 -8.26 10.05
C TRP A 63 5.85 -8.85 9.00
N TYR A 64 5.46 -8.68 7.74
CA TYR A 64 6.25 -9.06 6.60
C TYR A 64 6.73 -7.79 5.88
N HIS A 65 8.04 -7.69 5.66
CA HIS A 65 8.68 -6.52 5.07
C HIS A 65 9.25 -6.86 3.69
N LYS A 66 8.85 -6.13 2.65
CA LYS A 66 9.47 -6.23 1.32
C LYS A 66 10.96 -5.86 1.36
N SER A 67 11.74 -6.55 0.55
CA SER A 67 13.19 -6.40 0.42
C SER A 67 13.65 -5.10 -0.24
N LYS A 68 12.73 -4.39 -0.91
CA LYS A 68 13.00 -3.18 -1.67
C LYS A 68 12.00 -2.09 -1.33
N LYS A 69 12.40 -0.84 -1.58
CA LYS A 69 11.50 0.31 -1.47
C LYS A 69 10.51 0.36 -2.63
N ALA A 70 9.30 0.79 -2.36
CA ALA A 70 8.44 1.33 -3.40
C ALA A 70 9.07 2.63 -3.93
N ASP A 71 8.84 2.96 -5.20
CA ASP A 71 9.29 4.22 -5.81
C ASP A 71 8.16 5.24 -5.99
N LYS A 72 6.92 4.83 -5.69
CA LYS A 72 5.74 5.69 -5.69
C LYS A 72 4.95 5.50 -4.39
N PRO A 73 4.45 6.59 -3.79
CA PRO A 73 3.73 6.56 -2.50
C PRO A 73 2.24 6.18 -2.65
N PHE A 74 1.95 5.03 -3.26
CA PHE A 74 0.60 4.49 -3.30
C PHE A 74 0.56 2.96 -3.24
N ILE A 75 -0.54 2.44 -2.73
CA ILE A 75 -0.92 1.02 -2.75
C ILE A 75 -2.23 0.89 -3.52
N ALA A 76 -2.36 -0.16 -4.32
CA ALA A 76 -3.54 -0.36 -5.17
C ALA A 76 -4.02 -1.80 -5.12
N THR A 77 -5.34 -2.02 -5.15
CA THR A 77 -5.95 -3.34 -5.28
C THR A 77 -6.86 -3.36 -6.50
N LEU A 78 -6.70 -4.38 -7.33
CA LEU A 78 -7.62 -4.66 -8.43
C LEU A 78 -8.90 -5.31 -7.91
N SER A 79 -10.01 -4.99 -8.54
CA SER A 79 -11.26 -5.72 -8.33
C SER A 79 -11.12 -7.18 -8.76
N HIS A 80 -12.05 -8.04 -8.33
CA HIS A 80 -12.03 -9.46 -8.70
C HIS A 80 -12.05 -9.68 -10.22
N ASP A 81 -12.83 -8.90 -10.95
CA ASP A 81 -12.88 -8.93 -12.42
C ASP A 81 -11.72 -8.18 -13.09
N LYS A 82 -10.84 -7.56 -12.29
CA LYS A 82 -9.68 -6.76 -12.71
C LYS A 82 -10.04 -5.57 -13.62
N LYS A 83 -11.29 -5.12 -13.62
CA LYS A 83 -11.76 -3.96 -14.41
C LYS A 83 -11.75 -2.66 -13.63
N TRP A 84 -11.61 -2.73 -12.32
CA TRP A 84 -11.59 -1.57 -11.44
C TRP A 84 -10.41 -1.61 -10.48
N ILE A 85 -10.03 -0.45 -10.00
CA ILE A 85 -8.89 -0.24 -9.11
C ILE A 85 -9.31 0.66 -7.96
N ALA A 86 -9.07 0.19 -6.74
CA ALA A 86 -9.03 1.02 -5.55
C ALA A 86 -7.56 1.30 -5.24
N ALA A 87 -7.20 2.55 -4.99
CA ALA A 87 -5.83 2.89 -4.60
C ALA A 87 -5.82 4.05 -3.60
N THR A 88 -4.90 3.99 -2.66
CA THR A 88 -4.64 5.08 -1.72
C THR A 88 -3.27 5.66 -2.01
N PHE A 89 -3.23 6.97 -2.21
CA PHE A 89 -2.05 7.75 -2.54
C PHE A 89 -1.85 8.87 -1.51
N THR A 90 -0.59 9.13 -1.18
CA THR A 90 -0.17 10.38 -0.54
C THR A 90 1.07 10.91 -1.24
N ARG A 91 1.49 12.15 -0.95
CA ARG A 91 2.74 12.69 -1.50
C ARG A 91 3.97 12.16 -0.79
N GLU A 92 3.86 11.93 0.50
CA GLU A 92 4.97 11.50 1.33
C GLU A 92 4.50 10.60 2.46
N THR A 93 5.18 9.48 2.66
CA THR A 93 4.93 8.53 3.75
C THR A 93 6.22 7.76 4.09
N GLY A 94 6.27 7.19 5.28
CA GLY A 94 7.35 6.30 5.69
C GLY A 94 7.36 4.98 4.92
N ASN A 95 6.22 4.31 4.91
CA ASN A 95 5.98 3.02 4.31
C ASN A 95 4.55 2.94 3.76
N LEU A 96 4.33 1.98 2.87
CA LEU A 96 2.99 1.57 2.46
C LEU A 96 2.73 0.21 3.08
N TRP A 97 1.49 -0.04 3.51
CA TRP A 97 1.17 -1.34 4.06
C TRP A 97 -0.29 -1.73 3.93
N SER A 98 -0.56 -3.01 4.09
CA SER A 98 -1.90 -3.56 4.16
C SER A 98 -2.07 -4.44 5.39
N ASN A 99 -3.26 -4.40 5.97
CA ASN A 99 -3.79 -5.48 6.79
C ASN A 99 -4.72 -6.32 5.90
N PRO A 100 -4.29 -7.51 5.44
CA PRO A 100 -5.06 -8.25 4.44
C PRO A 100 -6.40 -8.76 4.99
N GLU A 101 -6.48 -9.08 6.28
CA GLU A 101 -7.74 -9.48 6.97
C GLU A 101 -8.86 -8.46 6.74
N ARG A 102 -8.49 -7.19 6.59
CA ARG A 102 -9.40 -6.06 6.39
C ARG A 102 -9.26 -5.41 5.02
N SER A 103 -8.37 -5.92 4.18
CA SER A 103 -8.00 -5.34 2.87
C SER A 103 -7.71 -3.84 2.94
N CYS A 104 -7.02 -3.40 4.01
CA CYS A 104 -6.73 -1.98 4.21
C CYS A 104 -5.63 -1.49 3.25
N HIS A 105 -5.73 -0.22 2.86
CA HIS A 105 -4.70 0.51 2.14
C HIS A 105 -4.13 1.58 3.05
N HIS A 106 -2.89 1.42 3.48
CA HIS A 106 -2.18 2.44 4.23
C HIS A 106 -1.11 3.08 3.36
N ALA A 107 -1.30 4.37 3.13
CA ALA A 107 -0.32 5.29 2.58
C ALA A 107 -0.35 6.55 3.45
N ASP A 108 -0.19 6.34 4.76
CA ASP A 108 -0.54 7.32 5.77
C ASP A 108 0.50 8.45 5.75
N PRO A 109 0.11 9.70 5.44
CA PRO A 109 1.03 10.80 5.49
C PRO A 109 1.46 11.08 6.92
N ALA A 110 2.73 11.46 7.09
CA ALA A 110 3.26 11.88 8.37
C ALA A 110 4.15 13.09 8.17
N ILE A 111 3.98 14.11 9.01
CA ILE A 111 4.85 15.29 9.01
C ILE A 111 5.11 15.76 10.42
N HIS A 112 6.36 16.13 10.70
CA HIS A 112 6.73 16.73 11.97
C HIS A 112 6.25 18.19 12.01
N LEU A 113 5.66 18.58 13.14
CA LEU A 113 5.19 19.94 13.42
C LEU A 113 6.04 20.56 14.52
N LYS A 114 6.54 21.78 14.29
CA LYS A 114 7.14 22.62 15.33
C LYS A 114 6.05 23.37 16.12
N ARG A 115 6.40 23.89 17.29
CA ARG A 115 5.50 24.72 18.10
C ARG A 115 5.02 25.92 17.29
N GLY A 116 3.70 26.10 17.20
CA GLY A 116 3.06 27.20 16.47
C GLY A 116 3.03 27.04 14.95
N GLU A 117 3.55 25.94 14.41
CA GLU A 117 3.50 25.65 12.98
C GLU A 117 2.17 24.99 12.59
N THR A 118 1.68 25.31 11.40
CA THR A 118 0.54 24.62 10.77
C THR A 118 1.01 24.01 9.46
N LYS A 119 0.69 22.73 9.25
CA LYS A 119 0.90 22.04 7.97
C LYS A 119 -0.35 21.27 7.59
N SER A 120 -0.54 21.07 6.29
CA SER A 120 -1.62 20.27 5.73
C SER A 120 -1.08 18.93 5.25
N LEU A 121 -1.79 17.86 5.57
CA LEU A 121 -1.56 16.54 5.00
C LEU A 121 -2.64 16.23 3.98
N GLU A 122 -2.25 15.59 2.88
CA GLU A 122 -3.17 15.16 1.83
C GLU A 122 -3.08 13.64 1.68
N LEU A 123 -4.25 13.01 1.68
CA LEU A 123 -4.45 11.61 1.32
C LEU A 123 -5.55 11.57 0.25
N LYS A 124 -5.29 10.88 -0.85
CA LYS A 124 -6.25 10.69 -1.94
C LYS A 124 -6.57 9.22 -2.08
N VAL A 125 -7.85 8.93 -2.24
CA VAL A 125 -8.32 7.59 -2.60
C VAL A 125 -8.88 7.66 -4.01
N PHE A 126 -8.36 6.80 -4.88
CA PHE A 126 -8.86 6.62 -6.24
C PHE A 126 -9.74 5.38 -6.28
N VAL A 127 -10.89 5.49 -6.94
CA VAL A 127 -11.70 4.36 -7.39
C VAL A 127 -11.96 4.56 -8.87
N ILE A 128 -11.25 3.83 -9.72
CA ILE A 128 -11.25 4.06 -11.17
C ILE A 128 -11.50 2.77 -11.93
N LYS A 129 -12.15 2.89 -13.09
CA LYS A 129 -12.28 1.78 -14.05
C LYS A 129 -11.05 1.77 -14.95
N GLY A 130 -10.40 0.61 -15.10
CA GLY A 130 -9.23 0.44 -15.95
C GLY A 130 -8.13 -0.43 -15.35
N ASP A 131 -6.89 -0.16 -15.79
CA ASP A 131 -5.69 -0.94 -15.44
C ASP A 131 -4.64 -0.13 -14.65
N LEU A 132 -3.62 -0.82 -14.14
CA LEU A 132 -2.57 -0.25 -13.31
C LEU A 132 -1.77 0.85 -14.03
N SER A 133 -1.69 0.83 -15.36
CA SER A 133 -1.01 1.87 -16.15
C SER A 133 -1.80 3.17 -16.12
N GLN A 134 -3.13 3.10 -16.16
CA GLN A 134 -4.00 4.28 -16.02
C GLN A 134 -3.89 4.88 -14.61
N LEU A 135 -3.85 4.05 -13.57
CA LEU A 135 -3.57 4.52 -12.21
C LEU A 135 -2.20 5.21 -12.13
N LEU A 136 -1.15 4.61 -12.71
CA LEU A 136 0.20 5.18 -12.69
C LEU A 136 0.23 6.57 -13.35
N SER A 137 -0.49 6.76 -14.45
CA SER A 137 -0.65 8.07 -15.10
C SER A 137 -1.27 9.11 -14.15
N LEU A 138 -2.36 8.73 -13.45
CA LEU A 138 -3.03 9.62 -12.48
C LEU A 138 -2.10 9.97 -11.31
N VAL A 139 -1.42 8.98 -10.74
CA VAL A 139 -0.44 9.19 -9.66
C VAL A 139 0.69 10.10 -10.13
N ASN A 140 1.24 9.90 -11.33
CA ASN A 140 2.29 10.75 -11.87
C ASN A 140 1.81 12.19 -12.08
N LYS A 141 0.53 12.40 -12.42
CA LYS A 141 -0.07 13.73 -12.50
C LYS A 141 -0.18 14.38 -11.12
N GLU A 142 -0.62 13.64 -10.10
CA GLU A 142 -0.68 14.17 -8.72
C GLU A 142 0.72 14.49 -8.16
N MET A 143 1.72 13.67 -8.45
CA MET A 143 3.11 13.91 -8.02
C MET A 143 3.75 15.16 -8.64
N ARG A 144 3.21 15.67 -9.76
CA ARG A 144 3.70 16.88 -10.45
C ARG A 144 2.99 18.17 -10.02
N ARG A 145 1.84 18.06 -9.37
CA ARG A 145 1.13 19.19 -8.79
C ARG A 145 1.84 19.68 -7.55
#